data_AF-A0A1H3HEB5-F1
#
_entry.id   AF-A0A1H3HEB5-F1
#
_cell.length_a   1.000
_cell.length_b   1.000
_cell.length_c   1.000
_cell.angle_alpha   90.00
_cell.angle_beta   90.00
_cell.angle_gamma   90.00
#
_symmetry.space_group_name_H-M   'P 1'
#
loop_
_entity.id
_entity.type
_entity.pdbx_description
1 polymer ?
#
loop_
_entity_poly.entity_id
_entity_poly.type
_entity_poly.pdbx_seq_one_letter_code
_entity_poly.pdbx_strand_id
1 'polypeptide(L)'
;MREERHRDLSVEVFAAYCAGNLLIKNYKLSEYVPATELQVPEWDRCIYILRLGLAGARHPSILSIPNRNDPLEILYIGGHESGKSTGRFNAMLRSCRQAERLFAQSGNAENDKRHSHPVASCLTTSLLSIGFSINDCELDLVQGGPELNELELIIGYQERYHHLPPWNSNRKGASAFSS
;
A
#
# COMPACT_ATOMS: atom_id res chain seq x y z
N MET A 1 16.56 13.82 -22.63
CA MET A 1 17.41 14.38 -21.56
C MET A 1 16.66 14.64 -20.24
N ARG A 2 15.57 15.43 -20.19
CA ARG A 2 14.86 15.68 -18.90
C ARG A 2 14.12 14.44 -18.35
N GLU A 3 13.55 13.63 -19.23
CA GLU A 3 12.84 12.39 -18.88
C GLU A 3 13.79 11.28 -18.41
N GLU A 4 14.96 11.17 -19.04
CA GLU A 4 15.98 10.18 -18.69
C GLU A 4 16.55 10.43 -17.28
N ARG A 5 16.87 11.70 -16.97
CA ARG A 5 17.31 12.08 -15.62
C ARG A 5 16.25 11.85 -14.54
N HIS A 6 14.97 12.05 -14.86
CA HIS A 6 13.88 11.80 -13.92
C HIS A 6 13.68 10.30 -13.68
N ARG A 7 13.83 9.49 -14.72
CA ARG A 7 13.82 8.02 -14.64
C ARG A 7 14.99 7.50 -13.80
N ASP A 8 16.21 7.99 -14.03
CA ASP A 8 17.40 7.59 -13.27
C ASP A 8 17.23 7.90 -11.77
N LEU A 9 16.75 9.11 -11.45
CA LEU A 9 16.43 9.50 -10.07
C LEU A 9 15.40 8.55 -9.44
N SER A 10 14.33 8.20 -10.16
CA SER A 10 13.28 7.32 -9.66
C SER A 10 13.81 5.91 -9.36
N VAL A 11 14.69 5.40 -10.22
CA VAL A 11 15.37 4.11 -10.01
C VAL A 11 16.30 4.17 -8.79
N GLU A 12 17.09 5.23 -8.65
CA GLU A 12 17.98 5.43 -7.50
C GLU A 12 17.22 5.52 -6.17
N VAL A 13 16.15 6.33 -6.15
CA VAL A 13 15.26 6.49 -5.00
C VAL A 13 14.66 5.15 -4.57
N PHE A 14 14.14 4.38 -5.53
CA PHE A 14 13.55 3.09 -5.22
C PHE A 14 14.59 2.05 -4.79
N ALA A 15 15.79 2.08 -5.38
CA ALA A 15 16.91 1.26 -4.94
C ALA A 15 17.33 1.60 -3.50
N ALA A 16 17.36 2.88 -3.14
CA ALA A 16 17.65 3.35 -1.78
C ALA A 16 16.58 2.87 -0.78
N TYR A 17 15.30 2.91 -1.17
CA TYR A 17 14.22 2.31 -0.37
C TYR A 17 14.44 0.81 -0.17
N CYS A 18 14.72 0.07 -1.25
CA CYS A 18 14.97 -1.37 -1.18
C CYS A 18 16.17 -1.75 -0.32
N ALA A 19 17.18 -0.89 -0.27
CA ALA A 19 18.37 -1.08 0.55
C ALA A 19 18.19 -0.64 2.02
N GLY A 20 17.04 -0.05 2.39
CA GLY A 20 16.82 0.50 3.72
C GLY A 20 17.61 1.77 4.00
N ASN A 21 18.04 2.49 2.96
CA ASN A 21 18.87 3.70 3.06
C ASN A 21 18.06 5.00 3.19
N LEU A 22 16.72 4.90 3.25
CA LEU A 22 15.83 6.04 3.49
C LEU A 22 15.46 6.13 4.97
N LEU A 23 15.05 7.33 5.42
CA LEU A 23 14.47 7.47 6.75
C LEU A 23 13.06 6.84 6.78
N ILE A 24 12.97 5.66 7.41
CA ILE A 24 11.75 4.85 7.45
C ILE A 24 11.31 4.64 8.90
N LYS A 25 10.02 4.86 9.17
CA LYS A 25 9.34 4.39 10.38
C LYS A 25 8.41 3.24 10.00
N ASN A 26 8.77 2.02 10.39
CA ASN A 26 8.00 0.81 10.12
C ASN A 26 6.98 0.54 11.24
N TYR A 27 5.81 0.03 10.83
CA TYR A 27 4.73 -0.39 11.72
C TYR A 27 4.25 -1.79 11.31
N LYS A 28 4.34 -2.76 12.22
CA LYS A 28 3.67 -4.06 12.08
C LYS A 28 2.22 -3.91 12.51
N LEU A 29 1.27 -4.00 11.57
CA LEU A 29 -0.11 -3.61 11.86
C LEU A 29 -0.82 -4.54 12.85
N SER A 30 -0.37 -5.80 12.95
CA SER A 30 -0.81 -6.76 13.97
C SER A 30 -0.51 -6.34 15.42
N GLU A 31 0.48 -5.49 15.65
CA GLU A 31 0.84 -4.98 16.99
C GLU A 31 -0.07 -3.82 17.43
N TYR A 32 -0.93 -3.32 16.53
CA TYR A 32 -1.79 -2.17 16.80
C TYR A 32 -3.26 -2.57 16.90
N VAL A 33 -3.92 -2.10 17.96
CA VAL A 33 -5.36 -2.31 18.13
C VAL A 33 -6.11 -1.61 16.99
N PRO A 34 -7.14 -2.25 16.37
CA PRO A 34 -7.88 -1.70 15.24
C PRO A 34 -8.51 -0.30 15.45
N ALA A 35 -8.65 0.15 16.69
CA ALA A 35 -9.20 1.46 17.06
C ALA A 35 -8.15 2.56 17.22
N THR A 36 -6.86 2.22 17.26
CA THR A 36 -5.79 3.19 17.48
C THR A 36 -5.28 3.73 16.14
N GLU A 37 -5.28 5.04 15.98
CA GLU A 37 -4.57 5.72 14.90
C GLU A 37 -3.06 5.63 15.15
N LEU A 38 -2.30 5.37 14.09
CA LEU A 38 -0.85 5.42 14.20
C LEU A 38 -0.40 6.88 14.32
N GLN A 39 0.65 7.11 15.12
CA GLN A 39 1.20 8.44 15.30
C GLN A 39 1.73 8.99 13.97
N VAL A 40 1.28 10.20 13.63
CA VAL A 40 1.78 10.94 12.48
C VAL A 40 3.18 11.48 12.81
N PRO A 41 4.21 11.16 12.03
CA PRO A 41 5.55 11.70 12.25
C PRO A 41 5.57 13.21 11.95
N GLU A 42 6.43 13.95 12.67
CA GLU A 42 6.67 15.39 12.47
C GLU A 42 7.55 15.62 11.22
N TRP A 43 7.09 15.13 10.08
CA TRP A 43 7.75 15.30 8.78
C TRP A 43 6.91 16.18 7.88
N ASP A 44 7.57 17.07 7.14
CA ASP A 44 6.89 17.90 6.14
C ASP A 44 6.21 17.00 5.11
N ARG A 45 6.96 16.07 4.51
CA ARG A 45 6.46 15.13 3.51
C ARG A 45 6.51 13.71 4.05
N CYS A 46 5.41 12.98 3.91
CA CYS A 46 5.34 11.57 4.29
C CYS A 46 4.79 10.78 3.11
N ILE A 47 5.54 9.76 2.71
CA ILE A 47 5.12 8.71 1.80
C ILE A 47 4.84 7.48 2.67
N TYR A 48 3.85 6.68 2.31
CA TYR A 48 3.48 5.48 3.04
C TYR A 48 3.38 4.30 2.09
N ILE A 49 4.06 3.22 2.44
CA ILE A 49 4.17 2.01 1.63
C ILE A 49 3.59 0.86 2.44
N LEU A 50 2.52 0.27 1.93
CA LEU A 50 1.93 -0.92 2.51
C LEU A 50 2.55 -2.15 1.86
N ARG A 51 3.05 -3.05 2.70
CA ARG A 51 3.67 -4.31 2.31
C ARG A 51 2.93 -5.46 2.97
N LEU A 52 2.93 -6.61 2.33
CA LEU A 52 2.58 -7.83 3.04
C LEU A 52 3.67 -8.09 4.09
N GLY A 53 3.29 -8.30 5.35
CA GLY A 53 4.26 -8.52 6.43
C GLY A 53 4.89 -9.91 6.33
N LEU A 54 5.75 -10.29 7.27
CA LEU A 54 6.31 -11.66 7.32
C LEU A 54 5.46 -12.66 8.14
N ALA A 55 4.20 -12.33 8.43
CA ALA A 55 3.40 -13.07 9.39
C ALA A 55 2.84 -14.39 8.83
N GLY A 56 3.32 -15.51 9.39
CA GLY A 56 2.63 -16.81 9.45
C GLY A 56 2.44 -17.57 8.14
N ALA A 57 1.91 -18.79 8.24
CA ALA A 57 1.48 -19.56 7.09
C ALA A 57 0.22 -18.91 6.48
N ARG A 58 0.34 -18.40 5.25
CA ARG A 58 -0.77 -17.76 4.53
C ARG A 58 -1.29 -18.64 3.40
N HIS A 59 -2.54 -18.37 3.00
CA HIS A 59 -3.09 -18.99 1.81
C HIS A 59 -2.23 -18.64 0.57
N PRO A 60 -1.89 -19.60 -0.31
CA PRO A 60 -1.03 -19.35 -1.47
C PRO A 60 -1.51 -18.20 -2.37
N SER A 61 -2.83 -18.03 -2.50
CA SER A 61 -3.39 -16.93 -3.30
C SER A 61 -3.10 -15.55 -2.70
N ILE A 62 -2.94 -15.43 -1.37
CA ILE A 62 -2.52 -14.17 -0.72
C ILE A 62 -1.06 -13.84 -1.07
N LEU A 63 -0.20 -14.86 -1.01
CA LEU A 63 1.22 -14.73 -1.39
C LEU A 63 1.41 -14.43 -2.89
N SER A 64 0.39 -14.66 -3.71
CA SER A 64 0.42 -14.32 -5.13
C SER A 64 -0.07 -12.91 -5.47
N ILE A 65 -0.55 -12.14 -4.49
CA ILE A 65 -1.01 -10.76 -4.72
C ILE A 65 0.17 -9.84 -5.06
N PRO A 66 1.26 -9.79 -4.26
CA PRO A 66 2.43 -8.99 -4.63
C PRO A 66 3.08 -9.54 -5.90
N ASN A 67 3.88 -8.71 -6.56
CA ASN A 67 4.71 -9.21 -7.64
C ASN A 67 5.67 -10.28 -7.09
N ARG A 68 5.71 -11.48 -7.70
CA ARG A 68 6.58 -12.57 -7.25
C ARG A 68 8.07 -12.22 -7.27
N ASN A 69 8.46 -11.26 -8.09
CA ASN A 69 9.84 -10.77 -8.18
C ASN A 69 10.14 -9.62 -7.19
N ASP A 70 9.13 -9.15 -6.46
CA ASP A 70 9.27 -8.10 -5.44
C ASP A 70 9.48 -8.71 -4.05
N PRO A 71 10.72 -8.77 -3.55
CA PRO A 71 11.03 -9.39 -2.26
C PRO A 71 10.49 -8.61 -1.05
N LEU A 72 10.07 -7.35 -1.26
CA LEU A 72 9.45 -6.53 -0.22
C LEU A 72 7.93 -6.72 -0.15
N GLU A 73 7.35 -7.46 -1.09
CA GLU A 73 5.92 -7.76 -1.16
C GLU A 73 5.04 -6.49 -1.09
N ILE A 74 5.40 -5.45 -1.85
CA ILE A 74 4.71 -4.16 -1.83
C ILE A 74 3.34 -4.30 -2.46
N LEU A 75 2.32 -3.88 -1.71
CA LEU A 75 0.92 -3.88 -2.13
C LEU A 75 0.46 -2.51 -2.63
N TYR A 76 0.95 -1.45 -1.98
CA TYR A 76 0.52 -0.08 -2.24
C TYR A 76 1.59 0.95 -1.87
N ILE A 77 1.78 1.96 -2.71
CA ILE A 77 2.58 3.17 -2.43
C ILE A 77 1.63 4.37 -2.49
N GLY A 78 1.64 5.22 -1.47
CA GLY A 78 0.83 6.43 -1.42
C GLY A 78 1.54 7.60 -0.75
N GLY A 79 1.09 8.81 -1.04
CA GLY A 79 1.61 10.04 -0.46
C GLY A 79 0.58 11.16 -0.51
N HIS A 80 1.06 12.38 -0.24
CA HIS A 80 0.23 13.58 -0.27
C HIS A 80 0.69 14.53 -1.38
N GLU A 81 -0.22 14.89 -2.29
CA GLU A 81 0.04 15.82 -3.40
C GLU A 81 0.51 17.20 -2.89
N SER A 82 -0.01 17.65 -1.74
CA SER A 82 0.38 18.95 -1.16
C SER A 82 1.72 18.94 -0.40
N GLY A 83 2.38 17.77 -0.29
CA GLY A 83 3.64 17.64 0.46
C GLY A 83 3.54 17.95 1.96
N LYS A 84 2.38 17.71 2.59
CA LYS A 84 2.16 17.78 4.04
C LYS A 84 1.81 16.40 4.60
N SER A 85 2.39 16.01 5.74
CA SER A 85 1.99 14.80 6.47
C SER A 85 0.64 15.01 7.16
N THR A 86 -0.45 14.61 6.50
CA THR A 86 -1.82 14.76 7.02
C THR A 86 -2.37 13.52 7.73
N GLY A 87 -1.55 12.47 7.88
CA GLY A 87 -2.01 11.18 8.43
C GLY A 87 -2.93 10.39 7.49
N ARG A 88 -2.90 10.64 6.18
CA ARG A 88 -3.74 9.96 5.17
C ARG A 88 -3.64 8.43 5.21
N PHE A 89 -2.49 7.89 5.60
CA PHE A 89 -2.34 6.45 5.83
C PHE A 89 -3.32 5.91 6.90
N ASN A 90 -3.67 6.69 7.95
CA ASN A 90 -4.69 6.27 8.93
C ASN A 90 -6.08 6.18 8.30
N ALA A 91 -6.40 7.03 7.32
CA ALA A 91 -7.64 6.92 6.57
C ALA A 91 -7.68 5.64 5.71
N MET A 92 -6.55 5.29 5.06
CA MET A 92 -6.41 4.01 4.35
C MET A 92 -6.63 2.83 5.31
N LEU A 93 -5.94 2.81 6.45
CA LEU A 93 -6.07 1.75 7.46
C LEU A 93 -7.51 1.62 7.98
N ARG A 94 -8.18 2.74 8.27
CA ARG A 94 -9.60 2.74 8.67
C ARG A 94 -10.49 2.11 7.60
N SER A 95 -10.26 2.45 6.35
CA SER A 95 -11.06 1.95 5.23
C SER A 95 -10.87 0.45 5.05
N CYS A 96 -9.64 -0.06 5.14
CA CYS A 96 -9.35 -1.50 5.12
C CYS A 96 -10.03 -2.24 6.28
N ARG A 97 -9.90 -1.74 7.52
CA ARG A 97 -10.55 -2.33 8.71
C ARG A 97 -12.08 -2.31 8.61
N GLN A 98 -12.65 -1.27 8.02
CA GLN A 98 -14.09 -1.20 7.78
C GLN A 98 -14.54 -2.26 6.77
N ALA A 99 -13.78 -2.47 5.69
CA ALA A 99 -14.07 -3.51 4.71
C ALA A 99 -14.05 -4.92 5.33
N GLU A 100 -13.08 -5.22 6.18
CA GLU A 100 -13.04 -6.48 6.95
C GLU A 100 -14.27 -6.65 7.86
N ARG A 101 -14.64 -5.60 8.60
CA ARG A 101 -15.83 -5.63 9.48
C ARG A 101 -17.12 -5.86 8.70
N LEU A 102 -17.29 -5.18 7.56
CA LEU A 102 -18.46 -5.34 6.70
C LEU A 102 -18.53 -6.75 6.10
N PHE A 103 -17.39 -7.29 5.67
CA PHE A 103 -17.31 -8.68 5.20
C PHE A 103 -17.69 -9.68 6.31
N ALA A 104 -17.18 -9.50 7.53
CA ALA A 104 -17.52 -10.38 8.67
C ALA A 104 -19.02 -10.36 9.01
N GLN A 105 -19.73 -9.25 8.75
CA GLN A 105 -21.17 -9.13 9.00
C GLN A 105 -22.04 -9.65 7.85
N SER A 106 -21.62 -9.45 6.61
CA SER A 106 -22.47 -9.64 5.42
C SER A 106 -21.98 -10.70 4.43
N GLY A 107 -20.82 -11.29 4.69
CA GLY A 107 -20.15 -12.26 3.80
C GLY A 107 -19.64 -11.67 2.48
N ASN A 108 -19.73 -10.35 2.30
CA ASN A 108 -19.36 -9.65 1.07
C ASN A 108 -18.71 -8.31 1.41
N ALA A 109 -17.73 -7.88 0.62
CA ALA A 109 -17.21 -6.54 0.69
C ALA A 109 -18.14 -5.58 -0.12
N GLU A 110 -18.48 -4.41 0.42
CA GLU A 110 -19.41 -3.49 -0.29
C GLU A 110 -18.79 -2.82 -1.50
N ASN A 111 -17.47 -2.63 -1.50
CA ASN A 111 -16.74 -2.04 -2.61
C ASN A 111 -16.84 -2.85 -3.90
N ASP A 112 -16.88 -4.17 -3.75
CA ASP A 112 -17.09 -5.17 -4.80
C ASP A 112 -18.44 -4.97 -5.55
N LYS A 113 -19.48 -4.43 -4.90
CA LYS A 113 -20.79 -4.13 -5.52
C LYS A 113 -20.78 -2.96 -6.49
N ARG A 114 -19.72 -2.13 -6.51
CA ARG A 114 -19.64 -0.88 -7.30
C ARG A 114 -18.84 -1.02 -8.61
N HIS A 115 -18.37 -2.22 -8.93
CA HIS A 115 -17.56 -2.47 -10.13
C HIS A 115 -18.37 -3.17 -11.21
N SER A 116 -18.37 -2.63 -12.43
CA SER A 116 -19.05 -3.21 -13.60
C SER A 116 -18.38 -4.47 -14.16
N HIS A 117 -17.20 -4.84 -13.63
CA HIS A 117 -16.37 -5.94 -14.14
C HIS A 117 -16.36 -7.12 -13.16
N PRO A 118 -16.80 -8.34 -13.56
CA PRO A 118 -17.07 -9.47 -12.66
C PRO A 118 -15.86 -9.99 -11.87
N VAL A 119 -14.64 -9.77 -12.36
CA VAL A 119 -13.40 -10.15 -11.66
C VAL A 119 -12.93 -9.06 -10.69
N ALA A 120 -13.20 -7.79 -10.99
CA ALA A 120 -12.87 -6.67 -10.10
C ALA A 120 -13.95 -6.47 -9.02
N SER A 121 -15.17 -6.97 -9.28
CA SER A 121 -16.32 -6.92 -8.39
C SER A 121 -16.31 -7.97 -7.29
N CYS A 122 -15.24 -8.76 -7.15
CA CYS A 122 -15.11 -9.76 -6.08
C CYS A 122 -13.70 -9.81 -5.50
N LEU A 123 -12.77 -8.92 -5.90
CA LEU A 123 -11.37 -9.04 -5.49
C LEU A 123 -11.24 -8.90 -3.98
N THR A 124 -11.94 -7.95 -3.37
CA THR A 124 -11.85 -7.71 -1.94
C THR A 124 -12.49 -8.85 -1.15
N THR A 125 -13.69 -9.27 -1.55
CA THR A 125 -14.42 -10.41 -0.97
C THR A 125 -13.61 -11.70 -1.10
N SER A 126 -12.99 -11.94 -2.26
CA SER A 126 -12.17 -13.14 -2.51
C SER A 126 -10.90 -13.15 -1.65
N LEU A 127 -10.27 -11.99 -1.45
CA LEU A 127 -9.11 -11.88 -0.57
C LEU A 127 -9.49 -12.09 0.89
N LEU A 128 -10.58 -11.46 1.34
CA LEU A 128 -11.08 -11.61 2.71
C LEU A 128 -11.58 -13.04 2.98
N SER A 129 -12.20 -13.71 2.01
CA SER A 129 -12.72 -15.08 2.17
C SER A 129 -11.62 -16.14 2.28
N ILE A 130 -10.45 -15.90 1.69
CA ILE A 130 -9.27 -16.75 1.85
C ILE A 130 -8.41 -16.37 3.08
N GLY A 131 -8.88 -15.41 3.89
CA GLY A 131 -8.28 -15.04 5.15
C GLY A 131 -7.26 -13.89 5.11
N PHE A 132 -7.24 -13.07 4.06
CA PHE A 132 -6.43 -11.84 4.07
C PHE A 132 -6.90 -10.88 5.16
N SER A 133 -5.97 -10.33 5.94
CA SER A 133 -6.23 -9.20 6.82
C SER A 133 -5.21 -8.08 6.63
N ILE A 134 -5.65 -6.83 6.83
CA ILE A 134 -4.75 -5.68 6.94
C ILE A 134 -3.78 -5.83 8.12
N ASN A 135 -4.11 -6.64 9.13
CA ASN A 135 -3.20 -6.93 10.24
C ASN A 135 -2.05 -7.86 9.81
N ASP A 136 -2.15 -8.53 8.66
CA ASP A 136 -1.05 -9.30 8.06
C ASP A 136 -0.03 -8.40 7.36
N CYS A 137 -0.30 -7.10 7.27
CA CYS A 137 0.53 -6.14 6.55
C CYS A 137 1.48 -5.37 7.48
N GLU A 138 2.52 -4.82 6.87
CA GLU A 138 3.41 -3.82 7.44
C GLU A 138 3.22 -2.49 6.71
N LEU A 139 3.39 -1.39 7.44
CA LEU A 139 3.35 -0.04 6.90
C LEU A 139 4.68 0.65 7.14
N ASP A 140 5.35 1.03 6.06
CA ASP A 140 6.51 1.91 6.13
C ASP A 140 6.06 3.34 5.90
N LEU A 141 6.39 4.23 6.84
CA LEU A 141 6.34 5.68 6.60
C LEU A 141 7.74 6.13 6.20
N VAL A 142 7.87 6.69 5.00
CA VAL A 142 9.12 7.21 4.44
C VAL A 142 9.07 8.74 4.50
N GLN A 143 10.10 9.37 5.06
CA GLN A 143 10.23 10.83 4.99
C GLN A 143 10.46 11.23 3.53
N GLY A 144 9.57 12.05 2.99
CA GLY A 144 9.70 12.59 1.64
C GLY A 144 10.58 13.84 1.60
N GLY A 145 10.80 14.34 0.39
CA GLY A 145 11.58 15.55 0.11
C GLY A 145 11.22 16.16 -1.25
N PRO A 146 11.95 17.19 -1.70
CA PRO A 146 11.77 17.77 -3.03
C PRO A 146 11.91 16.76 -4.16
N GLU A 147 12.91 15.87 -4.06
CA GLU A 147 13.26 14.85 -5.05
C GLU A 147 12.78 13.44 -4.67
N LEU A 148 12.24 13.28 -3.46
CA LEU A 148 11.71 12.02 -2.95
C LEU A 148 10.22 12.18 -2.67
N ASN A 149 9.39 11.71 -3.59
CA ASN A 149 7.94 11.77 -3.46
C ASN A 149 7.30 10.44 -3.89
N GLU A 150 5.96 10.36 -3.76
CA GLU A 150 5.18 9.17 -4.11
C GLU A 150 5.41 8.72 -5.56
N LEU A 151 5.42 9.67 -6.50
CA LEU A 151 5.55 9.37 -7.93
C LEU A 151 6.90 8.72 -8.23
N GLU A 152 7.97 9.18 -7.58
CA GLU A 152 9.33 8.69 -7.84
C GLU A 152 9.50 7.26 -7.36
N LEU A 153 8.87 6.90 -6.24
CA LEU A 153 8.83 5.51 -5.78
C LEU A 153 7.94 4.62 -6.65
N ILE A 154 6.82 5.14 -7.17
CA ILE A 154 5.95 4.39 -8.10
C ILE A 154 6.67 4.14 -9.43
N ILE A 155 7.31 5.15 -10.00
CA ILE A 155 8.09 5.02 -11.24
C ILE A 155 9.24 4.06 -11.00
N GLY A 156 10.02 4.22 -9.94
CA GLY A 156 11.13 3.31 -9.63
C GLY A 156 10.70 1.85 -9.44
N TYR A 157 9.54 1.63 -8.80
CA TYR A 157 8.93 0.30 -8.71
C TYR A 157 8.59 -0.26 -10.10
N GLN A 158 7.92 0.54 -10.93
CA GLN A 158 7.51 0.15 -12.27
C GLN A 158 8.71 -0.11 -13.19
N GLU A 159 9.78 0.67 -13.06
CA GLU A 159 11.02 0.46 -13.82
C GLU A 159 11.71 -0.85 -13.42
N ARG A 160 11.72 -1.17 -12.12
CA ARG A 160 12.37 -2.39 -11.63
C ARG A 160 11.59 -3.67 -11.94
N TYR A 161 10.26 -3.62 -11.84
CA TYR A 161 9.42 -4.81 -11.90
C TYR A 161 8.50 -4.87 -13.12
N HIS A 162 8.51 -3.83 -13.97
CA HIS A 162 7.65 -3.67 -15.15
C HIS A 162 6.15 -3.76 -14.86
N HIS A 163 5.76 -3.54 -13.61
CA HIS A 163 4.40 -3.60 -13.09
C HIS A 163 4.20 -2.47 -12.08
N LEU A 164 2.97 -2.01 -11.89
CA LEU A 164 2.63 -1.17 -10.74
C LEU A 164 2.39 -2.05 -9.50
N PRO A 165 2.48 -1.49 -8.28
CA PRO A 165 1.99 -2.20 -7.11
C PRO A 165 0.52 -2.61 -7.31
N PRO A 166 0.10 -3.80 -6.85
CA PRO A 166 -1.21 -4.39 -7.16
C PRO A 166 -2.41 -3.49 -6.85
N TRP A 167 -2.32 -2.65 -5.82
CA TRP A 167 -3.42 -1.75 -5.45
C TRP A 167 -3.31 -0.37 -6.10
N ASN A 168 -2.13 0.03 -6.59
CA ASN A 168 -1.96 1.21 -7.44
C ASN A 168 -2.46 0.95 -8.87
N SER A 169 -2.29 -0.28 -9.41
CA SER A 169 -2.76 -0.65 -10.76
C SER A 169 -4.28 -0.56 -10.93
N ASN A 170 -5.04 -0.76 -9.86
CA ASN A 170 -6.51 -0.66 -9.86
C ASN A 170 -7.04 0.79 -9.73
N ARG A 171 -6.17 1.81 -9.75
CA ARG A 171 -6.43 3.27 -9.69
C ARG A 171 -7.29 3.78 -8.52
N LYS A 172 -7.79 2.90 -7.63
CA LYS A 172 -8.65 3.31 -6.51
C LYS A 172 -7.95 3.27 -5.15
N GLY A 173 -6.83 2.56 -4.94
CA GLY A 173 -6.08 2.61 -3.68
C GLY A 173 -6.95 2.54 -2.42
N ALA A 174 -6.74 3.42 -1.43
CA ALA A 174 -7.63 3.58 -0.27
C ALA A 174 -9.09 3.89 -0.64
N SER A 175 -9.32 4.59 -1.75
CA SER A 175 -10.65 4.86 -2.29
C SER A 175 -11.36 3.63 -2.85
N ALA A 176 -10.64 2.50 -3.00
CA ALA A 176 -11.26 1.20 -3.25
C ALA A 176 -12.04 0.71 -2.02
N PHE A 177 -11.79 1.28 -0.84
CA PHE A 177 -12.41 0.89 0.42
C PHE A 177 -13.26 2.02 1.04
N SER A 178 -13.22 3.23 0.49
CA SER A 178 -14.08 4.34 0.95
C SER A 178 -15.51 4.16 0.41
N SER A 179 -16.45 3.92 1.32
CA SER A 179 -17.89 3.95 1.10
C SER A 179 -18.38 5.33 0.68
#